data_AF-A0A090QKW9-F1
#
_entry.id   AF-A0A090QKW9-F1
#
_cell.length_a   1.000
_cell.length_b   1.000
_cell.length_c   1.000
_cell.angle_alpha   90.00
_cell.angle_beta   90.00
_cell.angle_gamma   90.00
#
_symmetry.space_group_name_H-M   'P 1'
#
loop_
_entity.id
_entity.type
_entity.pdbx_description
1 polymer ?
#
loop_
_entity_poly.entity_id
_entity_poly.type
_entity_poly.pdbx_seq_one_letter_code
_entity_poly.pdbx_strand_id
1 'polypeptide(L)'
;MFPAEYAEPERVVPSVTVESGKRPLFIMLDGSWAEAKKMFRKSPYLNQFPVLSINPDKPSRYKVREASKENQLGTAEVAARIIDLYGEQKNADVLDLWFDVFRENYITGKMNRTLPDHNSIEQLQSYMANYA
;
A
#
# COMPACT_ATOMS: atom_id res chain seq x y z
N MET A 1 5.26 -8.66 -3.32
CA MET A 1 4.01 -8.03 -3.80
C MET A 1 4.12 -7.83 -5.29
N PHE A 2 3.29 -8.53 -6.03
CA PHE A 2 3.24 -8.43 -7.49
C PHE A 2 1.83 -8.84 -7.94
N PRO A 3 1.31 -8.28 -9.04
CA PRO A 3 0.01 -8.68 -9.59
C PRO A 3 -0.03 -10.19 -9.84
N ALA A 4 -1.13 -10.84 -9.46
CA ALA A 4 -1.27 -12.30 -9.58
C ALA A 4 -1.08 -12.79 -11.02
N GLU A 5 -1.46 -11.97 -12.01
CA GLU A 5 -1.37 -12.26 -13.45
C GLU A 5 0.05 -12.55 -13.98
N TYR A 6 1.09 -12.27 -13.18
CA TYR A 6 2.48 -12.51 -13.58
C TYR A 6 3.22 -13.53 -12.71
N ALA A 7 2.55 -14.09 -11.70
CA ALA A 7 3.09 -15.17 -10.90
C ALA A 7 2.44 -16.49 -11.36
N GLU A 8 3.18 -17.59 -11.23
CA GLU A 8 2.60 -18.93 -11.41
C GLU A 8 1.43 -19.08 -10.41
N PRO A 9 0.25 -19.58 -10.84
CA PRO A 9 -0.95 -19.63 -10.00
C PRO A 9 -0.75 -20.30 -8.65
N GLU A 10 0.12 -21.30 -8.58
CA GLU A 10 0.44 -22.07 -7.37
C GLU A 10 1.19 -21.24 -6.32
N ARG A 11 1.83 -20.13 -6.73
CA ARG A 11 2.57 -19.23 -5.86
C ARG A 11 1.70 -18.12 -5.28
N VAL A 12 0.51 -17.89 -5.83
CA VAL A 12 -0.36 -16.79 -5.41
C VAL A 12 -1.13 -17.19 -4.15
N VAL A 13 -0.90 -16.47 -3.06
CA VAL A 13 -1.60 -16.70 -1.79
C VAL A 13 -2.62 -15.59 -1.52
N PRO A 14 -3.84 -15.92 -1.04
CA PRO A 14 -4.88 -14.92 -0.79
C PRO A 14 -4.76 -14.26 0.59
N SER A 15 -3.94 -14.81 1.49
CA SER A 15 -3.79 -14.34 2.86
C SER A 15 -2.39 -14.62 3.39
N VAL A 16 -2.02 -13.91 4.47
CA VAL A 16 -0.73 -14.05 5.14
C VAL A 16 -0.86 -15.02 6.30
N THR A 17 -0.32 -16.24 6.16
CA THR A 17 -0.21 -17.20 7.26
C THR A 17 1.18 -17.06 7.89
N VAL A 18 1.24 -16.71 9.17
CA VAL A 18 2.51 -16.55 9.90
C VAL A 18 2.64 -17.68 10.92
N GLU A 19 3.78 -18.38 10.89
CA GLU A 19 4.14 -19.35 11.92
C GLU A 19 4.23 -18.66 13.28
N SER A 20 3.76 -19.34 14.33
CA SER A 20 3.81 -18.81 15.69
C SER A 20 5.23 -18.38 16.08
N GLY A 21 5.36 -17.16 16.62
CA GLY A 21 6.64 -16.59 17.05
C GLY A 21 7.51 -16.00 15.93
N LYS A 22 7.09 -16.02 14.67
CA LYS A 22 7.80 -15.35 13.57
C LYS A 22 7.16 -14.03 13.19
N ARG A 23 7.98 -13.10 12.68
CA ARG A 23 7.53 -11.83 12.10
C ARG A 23 7.51 -11.96 10.58
N PRO A 24 6.42 -11.59 9.89
CA PRO A 24 6.38 -11.65 8.43
C PRO A 24 7.33 -10.61 7.80
N LEU A 25 7.93 -10.97 6.67
CA LEU A 25 8.70 -10.07 5.81
C LEU A 25 7.95 -9.86 4.50
N PHE A 26 7.61 -8.60 4.22
CA PHE A 26 7.01 -8.22 2.94
C PHE A 26 8.08 -7.65 2.02
N ILE A 27 8.18 -8.21 0.81
CA ILE A 27 9.06 -7.71 -0.25
C ILE A 27 8.21 -7.00 -1.29
N MET A 28 8.49 -5.71 -1.50
CA MET A 28 7.82 -4.87 -2.48
C MET A 28 8.82 -4.46 -3.56
N LEU A 29 8.45 -4.65 -4.83
CA LEU A 29 9.25 -4.22 -5.97
C LEU A 29 8.74 -2.86 -6.41
N ASP A 30 9.48 -1.79 -6.09
CA ASP A 30 9.09 -0.41 -6.37
C ASP A 30 9.58 0.04 -7.74
N GLY A 31 8.65 0.48 -8.58
CA GLY A 31 8.92 0.93 -9.94
C GLY A 31 7.66 0.95 -10.77
N SER A 32 7.77 1.43 -12.01
CA SER A 32 6.70 1.27 -12.99
C SER A 32 6.37 -0.22 -13.20
N TRP A 33 5.18 -0.50 -13.72
CA TRP A 33 4.74 -1.87 -14.03
C TRP A 33 5.78 -2.65 -14.86
N ALA A 34 6.38 -2.02 -15.87
CA ALA A 34 7.40 -2.63 -16.70
C ALA A 34 8.70 -2.92 -15.91
N GLU A 35 9.10 -2.02 -15.01
CA GLU A 35 10.28 -2.19 -14.16
C GLU A 35 10.07 -3.27 -13.11
N ALA A 36 8.92 -3.26 -12.42
CA ALA A 36 8.58 -4.28 -11.43
C ALA A 36 8.52 -5.68 -12.08
N LYS A 37 7.94 -5.81 -13.28
CA LYS A 37 7.96 -7.06 -14.06
C LYS A 37 9.38 -7.50 -14.44
N LYS A 38 10.21 -6.55 -14.86
CA LYS A 38 11.62 -6.82 -15.18
C LYS A 38 12.40 -7.27 -13.96
N MET A 39 12.21 -6.60 -12.80
CA MET A 39 12.85 -6.96 -11.54
C MET A 39 12.40 -8.34 -11.05
N PHE A 40 11.11 -8.64 -11.10
CA PHE A 40 10.56 -9.95 -10.74
C PHE A 40 11.18 -11.07 -11.59
N ARG A 41 11.15 -10.92 -12.92
CA ARG A 41 11.75 -11.88 -13.85
C ARG A 41 13.26 -12.04 -13.67
N LYS A 42 13.96 -10.95 -13.34
CA LYS A 42 15.42 -10.94 -13.12
C LYS A 42 15.83 -11.36 -11.71
N SER A 43 14.89 -11.74 -10.85
CA SER A 43 15.16 -12.15 -9.46
C SER A 43 14.75 -13.61 -9.22
N PRO A 44 15.40 -14.63 -9.85
CA PRO A 44 15.06 -16.04 -9.64
C PRO A 44 15.12 -16.48 -8.17
N TYR A 45 15.95 -15.82 -7.35
CA TYR A 45 16.05 -16.08 -5.92
C TYR A 45 14.74 -15.79 -5.15
N LEU A 46 13.82 -15.02 -5.73
CA LEU A 46 12.48 -14.78 -5.18
C LEU A 46 11.48 -15.89 -5.54
N ASN A 47 11.84 -16.84 -6.41
CA ASN A 47 10.89 -17.85 -6.92
C ASN A 47 10.39 -18.82 -5.85
N GLN A 48 11.16 -19.02 -4.78
CA GLN A 48 10.79 -19.86 -3.65
C GLN A 48 9.75 -19.24 -2.71
N PHE A 49 9.49 -17.92 -2.81
CA PHE A 49 8.59 -17.22 -1.91
C PHE A 49 7.17 -17.11 -2.49
N PRO A 50 6.13 -17.15 -1.62
CA PRO A 50 4.77 -16.90 -2.04
C PRO A 50 4.58 -15.46 -2.51
N VAL A 51 3.66 -15.27 -3.45
CA VAL A 51 3.28 -13.96 -3.97
C VAL A 51 1.92 -13.61 -3.40
N LEU A 52 1.91 -12.63 -2.49
CA LEU A 52 0.67 -12.02 -2.05
C LEU A 52 0.20 -11.05 -3.16
N SER A 53 -1.03 -11.24 -3.62
CA SER A 53 -1.68 -10.36 -4.59
C SER A 53 -2.81 -9.59 -3.92
N ILE A 54 -2.79 -8.27 -4.05
CA ILE A 54 -3.86 -7.40 -3.56
C ILE A 54 -4.77 -7.13 -4.74
N ASN A 55 -6.03 -7.55 -4.65
CA ASN A 55 -7.03 -7.15 -5.63
C ASN A 55 -7.45 -5.69 -5.33
N PRO A 56 -7.20 -4.73 -6.24
CA PRO A 56 -7.62 -3.33 -6.05
C PRO A 56 -9.14 -3.16 -5.95
N ASP A 57 -9.92 -4.10 -6.48
CA ASP A 57 -11.39 -4.05 -6.48
C ASP A 57 -12.02 -4.32 -5.11
N LYS A 58 -11.23 -4.73 -4.10
CA LYS A 58 -11.74 -4.80 -2.73
C LYS A 58 -11.72 -3.40 -2.10
N PRO A 59 -12.89 -2.77 -1.88
CA PRO A 59 -12.94 -1.51 -1.15
C PRO A 59 -12.34 -1.74 0.23
N SER A 60 -11.39 -0.90 0.63
CA SER A 60 -11.02 -0.80 2.05
C SER A 60 -12.28 -0.44 2.82
N ARG A 61 -12.40 -0.97 4.04
CA ARG A 61 -13.50 -0.65 4.95
C ARG A 61 -13.60 0.86 5.28
N TYR A 62 -12.62 1.67 4.87
CA TYR A 62 -12.66 3.12 4.96
C TYR A 62 -13.08 3.77 3.63
N LYS A 63 -14.40 3.97 3.53
CA LYS A 63 -15.07 4.80 2.52
C LYS A 63 -14.85 6.30 2.80
N VAL A 64 -13.78 6.93 2.33
CA VAL A 64 -13.83 8.37 1.98
C VAL A 64 -12.77 8.72 0.94
N ARG A 65 -12.75 8.09 -0.25
CA ARG A 65 -12.04 8.66 -1.42
C ARG A 65 -12.75 8.34 -2.71
N GLU A 66 -13.26 9.37 -3.38
CA GLU A 66 -13.45 9.31 -4.83
C GLU A 66 -12.08 9.11 -5.46
N ALA A 67 -11.87 7.92 -6.01
CA ALA A 67 -10.64 7.58 -6.71
C ALA A 67 -10.52 8.47 -7.95
N SER A 68 -9.60 9.44 -7.93
CA SER A 68 -9.30 10.24 -9.13
C SER A 68 -8.53 9.44 -10.21
N LYS A 69 -8.33 8.13 -10.05
CA LYS A 69 -7.93 7.18 -11.10
C LYS A 69 -8.07 5.74 -10.59
N GLU A 70 -8.90 4.98 -11.28
CA GLU A 70 -9.53 3.74 -10.80
C GLU A 70 -8.61 2.50 -10.73
N ASN A 71 -7.32 2.55 -11.12
CA ASN A 71 -6.56 1.32 -11.36
C ASN A 71 -5.04 1.34 -11.08
N GLN A 72 -4.53 2.31 -10.32
CA GLN A 72 -3.10 2.32 -9.95
C GLN A 72 -2.93 2.73 -8.49
N LEU A 73 -2.96 1.74 -7.59
CA LEU A 73 -2.54 1.94 -6.21
C LEU A 73 -1.04 2.26 -6.20
N GLY A 74 -0.66 3.36 -5.54
CA GLY A 74 0.73 3.66 -5.25
C GLY A 74 1.36 2.65 -4.29
N THR A 75 2.69 2.60 -4.24
CA THR A 75 3.45 1.69 -3.37
C THR A 75 3.02 1.81 -1.89
N ALA A 76 2.77 3.03 -1.40
CA ALA A 76 2.31 3.27 -0.02
C ALA A 76 0.90 2.70 0.25
N GLU A 77 -0.04 2.88 -0.68
CA GLU A 77 -1.41 2.35 -0.55
C GLU A 77 -1.39 0.82 -0.51
N VAL A 78 -0.59 0.19 -1.39
CA VAL A 78 -0.37 -1.26 -1.36
C VAL A 78 0.20 -1.70 -0.02
N ALA A 79 1.16 -0.96 0.54
CA ALA A 79 1.73 -1.26 1.85
C ALA A 79 0.70 -1.18 2.98
N ALA A 80 -0.14 -0.14 3.01
CA ALA A 80 -1.19 0.00 4.02
C ALA A 80 -2.18 -1.17 3.97
N ARG A 81 -2.59 -1.62 2.77
CA ARG A 81 -3.46 -2.79 2.62
C ARG A 81 -2.85 -4.08 3.14
N ILE A 82 -1.53 -4.25 3.02
CA ILE A 82 -0.83 -5.44 3.57
C ILE A 82 -0.85 -5.41 5.09
N ILE A 83 -0.60 -4.23 5.67
CA ILE A 83 -0.63 -4.03 7.12
C ILE A 83 -2.03 -4.34 7.66
N ASP A 84 -3.09 -3.89 6.98
CA ASP A 84 -4.48 -4.22 7.32
C ASP A 84 -4.74 -5.74 7.20
N LEU A 85 -4.33 -6.37 6.09
CA LEU A 85 -4.46 -7.82 5.91
C LEU A 85 -3.71 -8.63 6.98
N TYR A 86 -2.64 -8.08 7.55
CA TYR A 86 -1.91 -8.68 8.66
C TYR A 86 -2.60 -8.49 10.03
N GLY A 87 -3.67 -7.69 10.09
CA GLY A 87 -4.44 -7.41 11.32
C GLY A 87 -4.01 -6.15 12.06
N GLU A 88 -3.10 -5.37 11.49
CA GLU A 88 -2.55 -4.14 12.07
C GLU A 88 -3.33 -2.90 11.56
N GLN A 89 -4.66 -2.94 11.65
CA GLN A 89 -5.55 -1.90 11.09
C GLN A 89 -5.13 -0.48 11.47
N LYS A 90 -4.80 -0.27 12.75
CA LYS A 90 -4.34 1.03 13.26
C LYS A 90 -3.10 1.56 12.51
N ASN A 91 -2.12 0.70 12.29
CA ASN A 91 -0.90 1.08 11.56
C ASN A 91 -1.17 1.28 10.06
N ALA A 92 -2.11 0.53 9.49
CA ALA A 92 -2.55 0.72 8.10
C ALA A 92 -3.19 2.10 7.92
N ASP A 93 -4.10 2.48 8.81
CA ASP A 93 -4.77 3.79 8.78
C ASP A 93 -3.76 4.94 8.90
N VAL A 94 -2.77 4.81 9.79
CA VAL A 94 -1.71 5.82 9.94
C VAL A 94 -0.91 5.97 8.65
N LEU A 95 -0.55 4.87 7.99
CA LEU A 95 0.21 4.91 6.74
C LEU A 95 -0.59 5.54 5.60
N ASP A 96 -1.88 5.21 5.50
CA ASP A 96 -2.80 5.83 4.54
C ASP A 96 -2.90 7.34 4.78
N LEU A 97 -3.18 7.78 6.01
CA LEU A 97 -3.26 9.21 6.37
C LEU A 97 -1.95 9.96 6.07
N TRP A 98 -0.81 9.34 6.34
CA TRP A 98 0.50 9.91 5.99
C TRP A 98 0.70 10.07 4.48
N PHE A 99 0.24 9.11 3.69
CA PHE A 99 0.33 9.20 2.23
C PHE A 99 -0.48 10.39 1.69
N ASP A 100 -1.54 10.76 2.38
CA ASP A 100 -2.40 11.89 2.03
C ASP A 100 -1.69 13.21 2.22
N VAL A 101 -1.04 13.35 3.38
CA VAL A 101 -0.14 14.46 3.70
C VAL A 101 0.90 14.61 2.61
N PHE A 102 1.58 13.52 2.27
CA PHE A 102 2.57 13.55 1.20
C PHE A 102 1.96 13.99 -0.14
N ARG A 103 0.85 13.40 -0.57
CA ARG A 103 0.20 13.69 -1.86
C ARG A 103 -0.25 15.13 -1.96
N GLU A 104 -0.92 15.65 -0.93
CA GLU A 104 -1.42 17.03 -0.90
C GLU A 104 -0.26 18.03 -0.93
N ASN A 105 0.78 17.81 -0.13
CA ASN A 105 1.97 18.67 -0.12
C ASN A 105 2.71 18.62 -1.46
N TYR A 106 2.87 17.43 -2.04
CA TYR A 106 3.52 17.26 -3.34
C TYR A 106 2.77 17.98 -4.46
N ILE A 107 1.44 17.80 -4.55
CA ILE A 107 0.61 18.44 -5.57
C ILE A 107 0.62 19.96 -5.40
N THR A 108 0.44 20.44 -4.16
CA THR A 108 0.45 21.87 -3.82
C THR A 108 1.77 22.52 -4.19
N GLY A 109 2.89 21.91 -3.79
CA GLY A 109 4.23 22.37 -4.15
C GLY A 109 4.48 22.35 -5.65
N LYS A 110 4.08 21.27 -6.34
CA LYS A 110 4.20 21.15 -7.80
C LYS A 110 3.38 22.20 -8.56
N MET A 111 2.23 22.59 -8.03
CA MET A 111 1.36 23.62 -8.62
C MET A 111 1.72 25.05 -8.15
N ASN A 112 2.75 25.23 -7.31
CA ASN A 112 3.10 26.50 -6.68
C ASN A 112 1.90 27.18 -5.99
N ARG A 113 1.11 26.39 -5.26
CA ARG A 113 -0.04 26.86 -4.49
C ARG A 113 0.29 26.90 -3.00
N THR A 114 -0.54 27.61 -2.24
CA THR A 114 -0.54 27.51 -0.78
C THR A 114 -1.34 26.28 -0.36
N LEU A 115 -0.93 25.64 0.74
CA LEU A 115 -1.73 24.58 1.35
C LEU A 115 -3.10 25.13 1.79
N PRO A 116 -4.16 24.31 1.73
CA PRO A 116 -5.46 24.71 2.26
C PRO A 116 -5.41 24.83 3.78
N ASP A 117 -6.29 25.67 4.34
CA ASP A 117 -6.40 25.87 5.79
C ASP A 117 -6.76 24.55 6.50
N HIS A 118 -7.71 23.79 5.94
CA HIS A 118 -8.03 22.42 6.35
C HIS A 118 -7.32 21.43 5.46
N ASN A 119 -6.13 21.02 5.89
CA ASN A 119 -5.26 20.12 5.15
C ASN A 119 -5.24 18.71 5.77
N SER A 120 -4.67 17.78 5.02
CA SER A 120 -4.55 16.37 5.40
C SER A 120 -3.73 16.12 6.68
N ILE A 121 -2.85 17.05 7.09
CA ILE A 121 -2.07 16.86 8.32
C ILE A 121 -2.92 17.02 9.59
N GLU A 122 -3.98 17.85 9.55
CA GLU A 122 -4.94 17.95 10.66
C GLU A 122 -5.66 16.62 10.90
N GLN A 123 -6.00 15.90 9.83
CA GLN A 123 -6.67 14.59 9.91
C GLN A 123 -5.74 13.55 10.54
N LEU A 124 -4.48 13.51 10.10
CA LEU A 124 -3.46 12.64 10.67
C LEU A 124 -3.25 12.93 12.16
N GLN A 125 -3.06 14.21 12.53
CA GLN A 125 -2.87 14.60 13.93
C GLN A 125 -4.06 14.23 14.80
N SER A 126 -5.28 14.45 14.30
CA SER A 126 -6.52 14.08 15.00
C SER A 126 -6.62 12.57 15.19
N TYR A 127 -6.25 11.77 14.19
CA TYR A 127 -6.21 10.31 14.32
C TYR A 127 -5.14 9.89 15.35
N MET A 128 -3.93 10.45 15.27
CA MET A 128 -2.83 10.15 16.18
C MET A 128 -3.13 10.54 17.64
N ALA A 129 -3.90 11.60 17.87
CA ALA A 129 -4.34 12.00 19.21
C ALA A 129 -5.25 10.96 19.87
N ASN A 130 -6.02 10.21 19.07
CA ASN A 130 -6.89 9.12 19.52
C ASN A 130 -6.20 7.74 19.51
N TYR A 131 -4.90 7.69 19.19
CA TYR A 131 -4.14 6.45 19.03
C TYR A 131 -3.65 5.86 20.36
N ALA A 132 -3.57 6.69 21.41
CA ALA A 132 -3.04 6.38 22.74
C ALA A 132 -3.95 5.45 23.56
#